data_AF-A0A3Q7N617-F1
#
_entry.id   AF-A0A3Q7N617-F1
#
_cell.length_a   1.000
_cell.length_b   1.000
_cell.length_c   1.000
_cell.angle_alpha   90.00
_cell.angle_beta   90.00
_cell.angle_gamma   90.00
#
_symmetry.space_group_name_H-M   'P 1'
#
loop_
_entity.id
_entity.type
_entity.pdbx_description
1 polymer ?
#
loop_
_entity_poly.entity_id
_entity_poly.type
_entity_poly.pdbx_seq_one_letter_code
_entity_poly.pdbx_strand_id
1 'polypeptide(L)'
;MRLLPLFCLAMLEVTPETFITYKVLEVFPRGRRVAITCHSPQARPPITYSLWGSQGTEVAKKVVKTGDPASFSINITLKSRPDLLTYSCKAASPWGEHSASTKLQMYWELWTKPVSQLQATFTLLDRGSGPSVEISCRAPSGSPPITYSLVGKDGSVHMQQRPSYGQPADFSFALPNTSTWLQCQAENDLSVQSSPFKLVPPGQPPQGAIAALAGSLTSIAAVTSWLLGRALWTRL
;
A
#
# COMPACT_ATOMS: atom_id res chain seq x y z
N MET A 1 57.30 -38.97 40.14
CA MET A 1 56.46 -39.73 39.20
C MET A 1 55.30 -38.84 38.73
N ARG A 2 55.33 -38.53 37.43
CA ARG A 2 54.27 -38.02 36.52
C ARG A 2 53.02 -37.37 37.14
N LEU A 3 52.96 -36.03 37.05
CA LEU A 3 51.69 -35.31 36.91
C LEU A 3 51.10 -35.64 35.53
N LEU A 4 49.89 -36.18 35.51
CA LEU A 4 49.03 -36.22 34.33
C LEU A 4 48.13 -34.97 34.35
N PRO A 5 48.17 -34.09 33.34
CA PRO A 5 47.12 -33.10 33.20
C PRO A 5 45.88 -33.80 32.63
N LEU A 6 44.77 -33.76 33.36
CA LEU A 6 43.45 -33.98 32.76
C LEU A 6 43.25 -32.89 31.70
N PHE A 7 43.51 -33.22 30.44
CA PHE A 7 43.00 -32.44 29.32
C PHE A 7 41.48 -32.65 29.28
N CYS A 8 40.77 -31.77 29.99
CA CYS A 8 39.34 -31.59 29.81
C CYS A 8 39.14 -30.90 28.45
N LEU A 9 39.06 -31.69 27.37
CA LEU A 9 38.53 -31.22 26.10
C LEU A 9 37.02 -31.06 26.28
N ALA A 10 36.60 -29.89 26.76
CA ALA A 10 35.26 -29.41 26.49
C ALA A 10 35.16 -29.29 24.97
N MET A 11 34.62 -30.32 24.32
CA MET A 11 34.19 -30.23 22.93
C MET A 11 33.12 -29.14 22.92
N LEU A 12 33.50 -27.94 22.48
CA LEU A 12 32.55 -26.93 22.11
C LEU A 12 31.71 -27.58 20.99
N GLU A 13 30.50 -28.01 21.31
CA GLU A 13 29.52 -28.46 20.31
C GLU A 13 29.21 -27.24 19.43
N VAL A 14 30.05 -27.00 18.45
CA VAL A 14 29.75 -26.10 17.34
C VAL A 14 28.66 -26.81 16.56
N THR A 15 27.41 -26.54 16.92
CA THR A 15 26.28 -27.08 16.18
C THR A 15 26.40 -26.56 14.76
N PRO A 16 26.49 -27.45 13.75
CA PRO A 16 26.77 -27.02 12.41
C PRO A 16 25.60 -26.21 11.85
N GLU A 17 25.85 -24.94 11.54
CA GLU A 17 24.83 -23.97 11.14
C GLU A 17 24.30 -24.25 9.74
N THR A 18 22.97 -24.36 9.62
CA THR A 18 22.28 -24.38 8.33
C THR A 18 21.82 -22.98 7.98
N PHE A 19 22.14 -22.49 6.79
CA PHE A 19 21.71 -21.19 6.28
C PHE A 19 20.49 -21.32 5.38
N ILE A 20 19.64 -20.29 5.41
CA ILE A 20 18.47 -20.16 4.55
C ILE A 20 18.46 -18.79 3.89
N THR A 21 18.23 -18.75 2.58
CA THR A 21 18.05 -17.52 1.80
C THR A 21 16.94 -17.71 0.77
N TYR A 22 16.50 -16.64 0.11
CA TYR A 22 15.56 -16.76 -0.99
C TYR A 22 15.79 -15.73 -2.09
N LYS A 23 15.21 -16.00 -3.26
CA LYS A 23 15.09 -15.05 -4.37
C LYS A 23 13.71 -15.14 -5.01
N VAL A 24 13.19 -14.01 -5.47
CA VAL A 24 11.95 -13.98 -6.27
C VAL A 24 12.29 -14.39 -7.70
N LEU A 25 11.59 -15.39 -8.22
CA LEU A 25 11.72 -15.84 -9.61
C LEU A 25 10.70 -15.15 -10.51
N GLU A 26 9.43 -15.14 -10.09
CA GLU A 26 8.31 -14.61 -10.88
C GLU A 26 7.27 -13.93 -9.98
N VAL A 27 6.58 -12.93 -10.53
CA VAL A 27 5.54 -12.16 -9.83
C VAL A 27 4.20 -12.31 -10.56
N PHE A 28 3.15 -12.67 -9.82
CA PHE A 28 1.79 -12.84 -10.32
C PHE A 28 0.81 -11.90 -9.58
N PRO A 29 -0.39 -11.61 -10.13
CA PRO A 29 -1.37 -10.70 -9.52
C PRO A 29 -1.76 -11.00 -8.06
N ARG A 30 -1.61 -12.24 -7.58
CA ARG A 30 -1.93 -12.66 -6.19
C ARG A 30 -0.90 -13.60 -5.58
N GLY A 31 0.29 -13.69 -6.17
CA GLY A 31 1.33 -14.58 -5.66
C GLY A 31 2.69 -14.28 -6.24
N ARG A 32 3.71 -14.95 -5.72
CA ARG A 32 5.07 -14.92 -6.25
C ARG A 32 5.60 -16.34 -6.29
N ARG A 33 6.38 -16.66 -7.32
CA ARG A 33 7.22 -17.87 -7.31
C ARG A 33 8.57 -17.48 -6.74
N VAL A 34 8.99 -18.15 -5.67
CA VAL A 34 10.29 -17.90 -5.03
C VAL A 34 11.12 -19.17 -5.04
N ALA A 35 12.43 -19.00 -5.11
CA ALA A 35 13.40 -20.07 -4.83
C ALA A 35 13.96 -19.86 -3.42
N ILE A 36 13.70 -20.80 -2.52
CA ILE A 36 14.33 -20.87 -1.20
C ILE A 36 15.56 -21.77 -1.30
N THR A 37 16.71 -21.27 -0.85
CA THR A 37 17.97 -22.01 -0.88
C THR A 37 18.41 -22.31 0.55
N CYS A 38 18.63 -23.60 0.83
CA CYS A 38 19.21 -24.09 2.07
C CYS A 38 20.66 -24.50 1.82
N HIS A 39 21.57 -24.14 2.73
CA HIS A 39 22.98 -24.55 2.64
C HIS A 39 23.50 -24.92 4.02
N SER A 40 24.04 -26.13 4.16
CA SER A 40 24.78 -26.55 5.36
C SER A 40 26.22 -26.89 4.96
N PRO A 41 27.16 -25.93 5.03
CA PRO A 41 28.54 -26.13 4.57
C PRO A 41 29.28 -27.23 5.32
N GLN A 42 28.85 -27.52 6.55
CA GLN A 42 29.47 -28.48 7.44
C GLN A 42 28.84 -29.88 7.32
N ALA A 43 27.72 -30.02 6.58
CA ALA A 43 27.07 -31.30 6.36
C ALA A 43 27.83 -32.15 5.35
N ARG A 44 28.05 -33.41 5.72
CA ARG A 44 28.69 -34.39 4.84
C ARG A 44 27.65 -35.00 3.90
N PRO A 45 27.92 -35.07 2.58
CA PRO A 45 26.98 -35.64 1.62
C PRO A 45 26.88 -37.17 1.68
N PRO A 46 25.71 -37.77 1.41
CA PRO A 46 24.51 -37.13 0.87
C PRO A 46 23.71 -36.38 1.95
N ILE A 47 23.36 -35.13 1.65
CA ILE A 47 22.64 -34.23 2.57
C ILE A 47 21.16 -34.25 2.21
N THR A 48 20.33 -34.50 3.22
CA THR A 48 18.88 -34.37 3.11
C THR A 48 18.44 -33.04 3.69
N TYR A 49 17.96 -32.14 2.83
CA TYR A 49 17.39 -30.87 3.23
C TYR A 49 15.86 -30.99 3.30
N SER A 50 15.28 -30.63 4.44
CA SER A 50 13.84 -30.48 4.64
C SER A 50 13.51 -29.00 4.84
N LEU A 51 12.58 -28.49 4.04
CA LEU A 51 12.01 -27.15 4.16
C LEU A 51 10.75 -27.24 5.02
N TRP A 52 10.77 -26.56 6.15
CA TRP A 52 9.66 -26.49 7.09
C TRP A 52 8.97 -25.15 7.00
N GLY A 53 7.64 -25.16 6.92
CA GLY A 53 6.80 -23.98 7.01
C GLY A 53 6.36 -23.68 8.44
N SER A 54 5.54 -22.65 8.58
CA SER A 54 4.82 -22.31 9.82
C SER A 54 4.11 -23.53 10.42
N GLN A 55 3.99 -23.58 11.75
CA GLN A 55 3.33 -24.67 12.48
C GLN A 55 4.01 -26.05 12.33
N GLY A 56 5.25 -26.10 11.83
CA GLY A 56 6.01 -27.34 11.75
C GLY A 56 5.55 -28.27 10.61
N THR A 57 4.97 -27.73 9.55
CA THR A 57 4.61 -28.53 8.36
C THR A 57 5.82 -28.69 7.44
N GLU A 58 6.19 -29.91 7.07
CA GLU A 58 7.20 -30.14 6.01
C GLU A 58 6.61 -29.75 4.65
N VAL A 59 7.19 -28.75 4.00
CA VAL A 59 6.73 -28.20 2.72
C VAL A 59 7.36 -28.93 1.55
N ALA A 60 8.66 -29.24 1.67
CA ALA A 60 9.41 -29.92 0.63
C ALA A 60 10.67 -30.57 1.23
N LYS A 61 11.18 -31.59 0.52
CA LYS A 61 12.40 -32.30 0.91
C LYS A 61 13.23 -32.62 -0.33
N LYS A 62 14.55 -32.51 -0.21
CA LYS A 62 15.49 -32.74 -1.31
C LYS A 62 16.77 -33.38 -0.80
N VAL A 63 17.23 -34.42 -1.50
CA VAL A 63 18.53 -35.05 -1.24
C VAL A 63 19.55 -34.54 -2.24
N VAL A 64 20.70 -34.09 -1.74
CA VAL A 64 21.83 -33.60 -2.53
C VAL A 64 23.02 -34.52 -2.29
N LYS A 65 23.57 -35.09 -3.35
CA LYS A 65 24.69 -36.05 -3.28
C LYS A 65 26.04 -35.37 -3.07
N THR A 66 26.10 -34.06 -3.28
CA THR A 66 27.27 -33.19 -3.15
C THR A 66 27.10 -32.26 -1.95
N GLY A 67 28.11 -31.43 -1.67
CA GLY A 67 28.02 -30.36 -0.66
C GLY A 67 27.22 -29.14 -1.12
N ASP A 68 26.58 -29.21 -2.29
CA ASP A 68 25.90 -28.06 -2.88
C ASP A 68 24.63 -27.67 -2.10
N PRO A 69 24.22 -26.39 -2.16
CA PRO A 69 22.96 -25.95 -1.62
C PRO A 69 21.74 -26.61 -2.29
N ALA A 70 20.68 -26.84 -1.51
CA ALA A 70 19.39 -27.25 -2.04
C ALA A 70 18.49 -26.05 -2.32
N SER A 71 18.04 -25.90 -3.57
CA SER A 71 17.02 -24.92 -3.96
C SER A 71 15.65 -25.57 -4.11
N PHE A 72 14.64 -24.93 -3.52
CA PHE A 72 13.22 -25.28 -3.54
C PHE A 72 12.40 -24.17 -4.20
N SER A 73 11.67 -24.49 -5.27
CA SER A 73 10.78 -23.53 -5.93
C SER A 73 9.37 -23.68 -5.37
N ILE A 74 8.85 -22.64 -4.72
CA ILE A 74 7.50 -22.63 -4.13
C ILE A 74 6.70 -21.42 -4.61
N ASN A 75 5.37 -21.59 -4.69
CA ASN A 75 4.44 -20.50 -4.96
C ASN A 75 3.88 -19.97 -3.65
N ILE A 76 4.01 -18.67 -3.41
CA ILE A 76 3.52 -17.97 -2.23
C ILE A 76 2.36 -17.09 -2.65
N THR A 77 1.24 -17.12 -1.93
CA THR A 77 0.03 -16.35 -2.28
C THR A 77 -0.38 -15.40 -1.17
N LEU A 78 -0.99 -14.26 -1.51
CA LEU A 78 -1.43 -13.26 -0.53
C LEU A 78 -2.51 -13.80 0.45
N LYS A 79 -3.18 -14.90 0.10
CA LYS A 79 -4.16 -15.57 0.97
C LYS A 79 -3.52 -16.31 2.15
N SER A 80 -2.21 -16.58 2.12
CA SER A 80 -1.53 -17.11 3.29
C SER A 80 -1.60 -16.05 4.38
N ARG A 81 -2.20 -16.39 5.52
CA ARG A 81 -2.15 -15.52 6.69
C ARG A 81 -0.67 -15.19 7.00
N PRO A 82 -0.33 -13.99 7.50
CA PRO A 82 1.06 -13.57 7.70
C PRO A 82 1.90 -14.54 8.56
N ASP A 83 1.27 -15.24 9.49
CA ASP A 83 1.85 -16.31 10.32
C ASP A 83 2.29 -17.54 9.50
N LEU A 84 1.72 -17.74 8.31
CA LEU A 84 2.00 -18.87 7.42
C LEU A 84 3.16 -18.64 6.44
N LEU A 85 3.85 -17.50 6.54
CA LEU A 85 4.95 -17.10 5.64
C LEU A 85 6.33 -17.17 6.31
N THR A 86 6.46 -18.06 7.29
CA THR A 86 7.72 -18.33 7.99
C THR A 86 8.26 -19.69 7.55
N TYR A 87 9.50 -19.73 7.09
CA TYR A 87 10.18 -20.95 6.66
C TYR A 87 11.47 -21.19 7.45
N SER A 88 11.88 -22.44 7.55
CA SER A 88 13.18 -22.83 8.09
C SER A 88 13.68 -24.08 7.37
N CYS A 89 15.00 -24.24 7.30
CA CYS A 89 15.64 -25.40 6.72
C CYS A 89 16.20 -26.30 7.82
N LYS A 90 16.04 -27.60 7.67
CA LYS A 90 16.78 -28.60 8.45
C LYS A 90 17.63 -29.43 7.50
N ALA A 91 18.91 -29.61 7.83
CA ALA A 91 19.80 -30.51 7.11
C ALA A 91 20.08 -31.75 7.95
N ALA A 92 20.08 -32.91 7.31
CA ALA A 92 20.43 -34.18 7.95
C ALA A 92 21.36 -34.97 7.04
N SER A 93 22.32 -35.67 7.64
CA SER A 93 23.23 -36.56 6.95
C SER A 93 23.26 -37.92 7.67
N PRO A 94 23.78 -38.99 7.04
CA PRO A 94 24.01 -40.27 7.72
C PRO A 94 24.89 -40.17 8.99
N TRP A 95 25.64 -39.08 9.15
CA TRP A 95 26.53 -38.84 10.28
C TRP A 95 25.92 -37.98 11.38
N GLY A 96 24.67 -37.54 11.23
CA GLY A 96 23.96 -36.75 12.22
C GLY A 96 23.05 -35.68 11.63
N GLU A 97 22.19 -35.15 12.49
CA GLU A 97 21.35 -34.00 12.18
C GLU A 97 22.12 -32.70 12.41
N HIS A 98 21.89 -31.72 11.54
CA HIS A 98 22.44 -30.38 11.67
C HIS A 98 21.42 -29.46 12.33
N SER A 99 21.90 -28.34 12.88
CA SER A 99 21.02 -27.33 13.46
C SER A 99 20.04 -26.82 12.41
N ALA A 100 18.81 -26.56 12.83
CA ALA A 100 17.85 -25.88 11.97
C ALA A 100 18.35 -24.46 11.68
N SER A 101 18.04 -23.95 10.49
CA SER A 101 18.35 -22.57 10.15
C SER A 101 17.57 -21.60 11.02
N THR A 102 17.99 -20.34 10.98
CA THR A 102 17.13 -19.23 11.39
C THR A 102 15.79 -19.26 10.64
N LYS A 103 14.77 -18.64 11.22
CA LYS A 103 13.44 -18.52 10.60
C LYS A 103 13.45 -17.40 9.57
N LEU A 104 13.16 -17.73 8.33
CA LEU A 104 12.97 -16.79 7.23
C LEU A 104 11.52 -16.33 7.16
N GLN A 105 11.27 -15.06 7.43
CA GLN A 105 9.93 -14.45 7.35
C GLN A 105 9.78 -13.68 6.04
N MET A 106 8.88 -14.14 5.17
CA MET A 106 8.77 -13.61 3.80
C MET A 106 7.70 -12.53 3.61
N TYR A 107 6.79 -12.33 4.58
CA TYR A 107 5.65 -11.43 4.42
C TYR A 107 6.08 -10.00 4.08
N TRP A 108 7.02 -9.44 4.85
CA TRP A 108 7.47 -8.06 4.68
C TRP A 108 8.18 -7.86 3.34
N GLU A 109 9.28 -8.57 3.11
CA GLU A 109 10.16 -8.37 1.95
C GLU A 109 9.50 -8.66 0.60
N LEU A 110 8.55 -9.59 0.56
CA LEU A 110 7.79 -9.84 -0.66
C LEU A 110 6.70 -8.79 -0.84
N TRP A 111 5.94 -8.45 0.19
CA TRP A 111 4.66 -7.76 0.02
C TRP A 111 4.65 -6.29 0.40
N THR A 112 5.74 -5.70 0.89
CA THR A 112 5.78 -4.28 1.27
C THR A 112 6.32 -3.40 0.14
N LYS A 113 5.48 -2.50 -0.35
CA LYS A 113 5.77 -1.52 -1.38
C LYS A 113 5.26 -0.16 -0.90
N PRO A 114 6.07 0.91 -1.06
CA PRO A 114 5.60 2.25 -0.76
C PRO A 114 4.42 2.58 -1.67
N VAL A 115 3.54 3.46 -1.19
CA VAL A 115 2.44 4.00 -1.97
C VAL A 115 3.04 4.75 -3.16
N SER A 116 2.59 4.45 -4.37
CA SER A 116 2.99 5.22 -5.55
C SER A 116 2.24 6.55 -5.63
N GLN A 117 2.71 7.45 -6.49
CA GLN A 117 2.05 8.71 -6.77
C GLN A 117 0.54 8.53 -7.02
N LEU A 118 -0.26 9.37 -6.36
CA LEU A 118 -1.71 9.30 -6.40
C LEU A 118 -2.30 9.83 -7.70
N GLN A 119 -3.35 9.15 -8.15
CA GLN A 119 -4.28 9.65 -9.15
C GLN A 119 -5.52 10.15 -8.41
N ALA A 120 -5.81 11.44 -8.53
CA ALA A 120 -6.94 12.09 -7.86
C ALA A 120 -7.76 12.88 -8.88
N THR A 121 -9.06 12.61 -8.90
CA THR A 121 -10.03 13.28 -9.78
C THR A 121 -11.06 14.00 -8.93
N PHE A 122 -11.32 15.27 -9.25
CA PHE A 122 -12.30 16.12 -8.57
C PHE A 122 -13.36 16.51 -9.60
N THR A 123 -14.61 16.11 -9.37
CA THR A 123 -15.72 16.33 -10.28
C THR A 123 -16.79 17.14 -9.58
N LEU A 124 -17.08 18.34 -10.09
CA LEU A 124 -18.20 19.14 -9.63
C LEU A 124 -19.48 18.65 -10.31
N LEU A 125 -20.53 18.44 -9.51
CA LEU A 125 -21.82 17.96 -9.97
C LEU A 125 -22.90 18.91 -9.50
N ASP A 126 -23.72 19.37 -10.44
CA ASP A 126 -24.95 20.11 -10.14
C ASP A 126 -26.14 19.21 -10.47
N ARG A 127 -26.77 18.64 -9.43
CA ARG A 127 -27.92 17.73 -9.54
C ARG A 127 -29.12 18.36 -8.84
N GLY A 128 -30.32 17.82 -9.03
CA GLY A 128 -31.55 18.32 -8.40
C GLY A 128 -31.52 18.39 -6.86
N SER A 129 -30.52 17.78 -6.21
CA SER A 129 -30.22 17.87 -4.77
C SER A 129 -29.29 19.02 -4.38
N GLY A 130 -28.90 19.88 -5.33
CA GLY A 130 -27.93 20.95 -5.15
C GLY A 130 -26.50 20.58 -5.59
N PRO A 131 -25.58 21.56 -5.59
CA PRO A 131 -24.23 21.37 -6.07
C PRO A 131 -23.37 20.58 -5.07
N SER A 132 -22.63 19.62 -5.58
CA SER A 132 -21.81 18.68 -4.83
C SER A 132 -20.47 18.45 -5.54
N VAL A 133 -19.53 17.85 -4.82
CA VAL A 133 -18.26 17.41 -5.37
C VAL A 133 -18.06 15.92 -5.11
N GLU A 134 -17.66 15.20 -6.14
CA GLU A 134 -17.18 13.82 -6.05
C GLU A 134 -15.67 13.82 -6.25
N ILE A 135 -14.96 13.13 -5.34
CA ILE A 135 -13.50 13.02 -5.37
C ILE A 135 -13.14 11.55 -5.36
N SER A 136 -12.42 11.10 -6.39
CA SER A 136 -11.91 9.73 -6.47
C SER A 136 -10.39 9.75 -6.32
N CYS A 137 -9.87 9.07 -5.30
CA CYS A 137 -8.45 8.95 -5.01
C CYS A 137 -8.00 7.50 -5.23
N ARG A 138 -6.93 7.28 -6.01
CA ARG A 138 -6.40 5.94 -6.28
C ARG A 138 -4.88 5.94 -6.27
N ALA A 139 -4.28 5.03 -5.51
CA ALA A 139 -2.89 4.65 -5.66
C ALA A 139 -2.78 3.48 -6.66
N PRO A 140 -2.08 3.62 -7.80
CA PRO A 140 -1.87 2.53 -8.74
C PRO A 140 -1.12 1.34 -8.14
N SER A 141 -0.25 1.60 -7.15
CA SER A 141 0.48 0.59 -6.41
C SER A 141 0.76 1.04 -4.97
N GLY A 142 1.04 0.07 -4.11
CA GLY A 142 1.25 0.28 -2.68
C GLY A 142 0.70 -0.93 -1.94
N SER A 143 1.28 -1.24 -0.79
CA SER A 143 0.83 -2.39 -0.02
C SER A 143 -0.35 -2.06 0.88
N PRO A 144 -1.37 -2.94 0.95
CA PRO A 144 -2.47 -2.77 1.88
C PRO A 144 -2.02 -3.01 3.34
N PRO A 145 -2.74 -2.48 4.33
CA PRO A 145 -3.89 -1.58 4.17
C PRO A 145 -3.44 -0.17 3.74
N ILE A 146 -4.08 0.38 2.71
CA ILE A 146 -3.88 1.79 2.32
C ILE A 146 -5.06 2.58 2.84
N THR A 147 -4.77 3.59 3.64
CA THR A 147 -5.77 4.52 4.17
C THR A 147 -5.74 5.79 3.33
N TYR A 148 -6.89 6.18 2.78
CA TYR A 148 -7.04 7.40 1.98
C TYR A 148 -7.75 8.46 2.81
N SER A 149 -7.24 9.69 2.77
CA SER A 149 -7.78 10.82 3.52
C SER A 149 -7.92 12.04 2.62
N LEU A 150 -8.98 12.84 2.81
CA LEU A 150 -9.07 14.18 2.25
C LEU A 150 -8.51 15.17 3.25
N VAL A 151 -7.41 15.82 2.89
CA VAL A 151 -6.64 16.69 3.77
C VAL A 151 -6.72 18.14 3.29
N GLY A 152 -7.08 19.04 4.20
CA GLY A 152 -7.08 20.48 3.99
C GLY A 152 -5.67 21.07 3.96
N LYS A 153 -5.53 22.28 3.41
CA LYS A 153 -4.25 23.00 3.39
C LYS A 153 -3.72 23.35 4.78
N ASP A 154 -4.61 23.42 5.77
CA ASP A 154 -4.32 23.56 7.20
C ASP A 154 -3.86 22.25 7.87
N GLY A 155 -3.84 21.13 7.12
CA GLY A 155 -3.49 19.81 7.63
C GLY A 155 -4.66 19.05 8.27
N SER A 156 -5.86 19.62 8.31
CA SER A 156 -7.02 18.95 8.88
C SER A 156 -7.48 17.78 7.99
N VAL A 157 -7.89 16.67 8.60
CA VAL A 157 -8.47 15.52 7.89
C VAL A 157 -9.99 15.66 7.90
N HIS A 158 -10.58 15.87 6.72
CA HIS A 158 -12.02 16.05 6.57
C HIS A 158 -12.78 14.73 6.46
N MET A 159 -12.23 13.79 5.69
CA MET A 159 -12.83 12.48 5.45
C MET A 159 -11.73 11.44 5.29
N GLN A 160 -12.04 10.19 5.63
CA GLN A 160 -11.11 9.09 5.52
C GLN A 160 -11.85 7.80 5.12
N GLN A 161 -11.22 7.00 4.27
CA GLN A 161 -11.71 5.70 3.85
C GLN A 161 -10.56 4.69 3.73
N ARG A 162 -10.87 3.42 3.97
CA ARG A 162 -9.95 2.29 3.80
C ARG A 162 -10.59 1.24 2.89
N PRO A 163 -10.61 1.47 1.57
CA PRO A 163 -11.25 0.57 0.62
C PRO A 163 -10.50 -0.75 0.49
N SER A 164 -11.16 -1.74 -0.11
CA SER A 164 -10.51 -3.02 -0.46
C SER A 164 -9.35 -2.80 -1.43
N TYR A 165 -8.36 -3.69 -1.40
CA TYR A 165 -7.15 -3.56 -2.21
C TYR A 165 -7.44 -3.34 -3.71
N GLY A 166 -6.80 -2.32 -4.29
CA GLY A 166 -6.91 -1.96 -5.70
C GLY A 166 -8.12 -1.09 -6.07
N GLN A 167 -9.09 -0.94 -5.15
CA GLN A 167 -10.22 -0.02 -5.32
C GLN A 167 -9.81 1.42 -4.98
N PRO A 168 -10.38 2.42 -5.66
CA PRO A 168 -10.25 3.82 -5.26
C PRO A 168 -11.00 4.09 -3.94
N ALA A 169 -10.65 5.20 -3.31
CA ALA A 169 -11.48 5.82 -2.28
C ALA A 169 -12.29 6.94 -2.93
N ASP A 170 -13.62 6.83 -2.83
CA ASP A 170 -14.55 7.75 -3.47
C ASP A 170 -15.30 8.54 -2.39
N PHE A 171 -15.06 9.84 -2.35
CA PHE A 171 -15.65 10.78 -1.40
C PHE A 171 -16.70 11.63 -2.10
N SER A 172 -17.80 11.94 -1.41
CA SER A 172 -18.84 12.83 -1.93
C SER A 172 -19.39 13.71 -0.81
N PHE A 173 -19.53 15.01 -1.08
CA PHE A 173 -20.13 15.97 -0.16
C PHE A 173 -20.71 17.18 -0.89
N ALA A 174 -21.67 17.87 -0.26
CA ALA A 174 -22.22 19.11 -0.76
C ALA A 174 -21.16 20.23 -0.76
N LEU A 175 -21.22 21.15 -1.72
CA LEU A 175 -20.22 22.21 -1.79
C LEU A 175 -20.26 23.11 -0.54
N PRO A 176 -19.11 23.45 0.05
CA PRO A 176 -19.03 24.30 1.23
C PRO A 176 -19.45 25.75 0.92
N ASN A 177 -19.74 26.52 1.97
CA ASN A 177 -20.09 27.95 1.83
C ASN A 177 -18.89 28.81 1.40
N THR A 178 -17.67 28.35 1.67
CA THR A 178 -16.42 29.03 1.34
C THR A 178 -15.55 28.10 0.50
N SER A 179 -14.70 28.67 -0.36
CA SER A 179 -13.74 27.86 -1.09
C SER A 179 -12.75 27.17 -0.14
N THR A 180 -12.33 25.96 -0.48
CA THR A 180 -11.36 25.19 0.31
C THR A 180 -10.35 24.49 -0.60
N TRP A 181 -9.13 24.32 -0.11
CA TRP A 181 -8.07 23.61 -0.81
C TRP A 181 -7.92 22.22 -0.21
N LEU A 182 -8.17 21.19 -1.02
CA LEU A 182 -8.12 19.80 -0.60
C LEU A 182 -7.10 19.02 -1.43
N GLN A 183 -6.48 18.02 -0.80
CA GLN A 183 -5.69 17.00 -1.47
C GLN A 183 -6.11 15.62 -1.00
N CYS A 184 -5.98 14.63 -1.88
CA CYS A 184 -6.02 13.23 -1.50
C CYS A 184 -4.67 12.87 -0.88
N GLN A 185 -4.67 12.27 0.31
CA GLN A 185 -3.51 11.62 0.92
C GLN A 185 -3.76 10.12 0.99
N ALA A 186 -2.75 9.30 0.73
CA ALA A 186 -2.79 7.86 0.87
C ALA A 186 -1.57 7.38 1.64
N GLU A 187 -1.81 6.53 2.63
CA GLU A 187 -0.82 6.12 3.61
C GLU A 187 -0.88 4.63 3.85
N ASN A 188 0.30 4.02 3.96
CA ASN A 188 0.51 2.70 4.51
C ASN A 188 1.70 2.73 5.49
N ASP A 189 2.01 1.59 6.11
CA ASP A 189 3.05 1.48 7.14
C ASP A 189 4.48 1.84 6.66
N LEU A 190 4.68 2.08 5.36
CA LEU A 190 5.97 2.43 4.78
C LEU A 190 6.08 3.90 4.38
N SER A 191 4.98 4.51 3.95
CA SER A 191 5.05 5.77 3.22
C SER A 191 3.69 6.47 3.16
N VAL A 192 3.78 7.77 3.00
CA VAL A 192 2.67 8.67 2.72
C VAL A 192 2.87 9.27 1.34
N GLN A 193 1.79 9.35 0.56
CA GLN A 193 1.75 10.07 -0.71
C GLN A 193 0.55 11.00 -0.74
N SER A 194 0.73 12.15 -1.41
CA SER A 194 -0.32 13.15 -1.55
C SER A 194 -0.47 13.58 -3.01
N SER A 195 -1.72 13.84 -3.43
CA SER A 195 -1.98 14.52 -4.68
C SER A 195 -1.65 16.01 -4.55
N PRO A 196 -1.54 16.76 -5.66
CA PRO A 196 -1.56 18.22 -5.60
C PRO A 196 -2.86 18.71 -4.95
N PHE A 197 -2.76 19.85 -4.25
CA PHE A 197 -3.96 20.55 -3.78
C PHE A 197 -4.82 21.02 -4.96
N LYS A 198 -6.13 20.85 -4.82
CA LYS A 198 -7.15 21.33 -5.74
C LYS A 198 -8.12 22.24 -4.98
N LEU A 199 -8.48 23.36 -5.61
CA LEU A 199 -9.46 24.29 -5.08
C LEU A 199 -10.87 23.73 -5.34
N VAL A 200 -11.64 23.57 -4.28
CA VAL A 200 -13.08 23.30 -4.33
C VAL A 200 -13.80 24.65 -4.15
N PRO A 201 -14.60 25.10 -5.14
CA PRO A 201 -15.31 26.37 -5.07
C PRO A 201 -16.47 26.31 -4.08
N PRO A 202 -17.00 27.48 -3.64
CA PRO A 202 -18.18 27.52 -2.81
C PRO A 202 -19.43 27.10 -3.59
N GLY A 203 -20.42 26.54 -2.90
CA GLY A 203 -21.69 26.11 -3.49
C GLY A 203 -22.62 27.26 -3.89
N GLN A 204 -22.36 28.46 -3.38
CA GLN A 204 -23.15 29.66 -3.67
C GLN A 204 -22.25 30.76 -4.20
N PRO A 205 -22.68 31.49 -5.25
CA PRO A 205 -21.90 32.60 -5.78
C PRO A 205 -21.69 33.67 -4.70
N PRO A 206 -20.55 34.41 -4.73
CA PRO A 206 -20.30 35.46 -3.78
C PRO A 206 -21.42 36.51 -3.85
N GLN A 207 -21.94 36.94 -2.68
CA GLN A 207 -23.06 37.89 -2.59
C GLN A 207 -22.86 39.16 -3.42
N GLY A 208 -21.62 39.62 -3.59
CA GLY A 208 -21.28 40.78 -4.43
C GLY A 208 -21.58 40.58 -5.92
N ALA A 209 -21.45 39.36 -6.45
CA ALA A 209 -21.79 39.05 -7.85
C ALA A 209 -23.31 39.07 -8.07
N ILE A 210 -24.08 38.56 -7.10
CA ILE A 210 -25.55 38.60 -7.12
C ILE A 210 -26.03 40.06 -7.09
N ALA A 211 -25.45 40.89 -6.23
CA ALA A 211 -25.81 42.30 -6.12
C ALA A 211 -25.48 43.10 -7.40
N ALA A 212 -24.31 42.85 -8.02
CA ALA A 212 -23.92 43.51 -9.26
C ALA A 212 -24.83 43.15 -10.44
N LEU A 213 -25.24 41.86 -10.56
CA LEU A 213 -26.19 41.41 -11.57
C LEU A 213 -27.60 41.99 -11.34
N ALA A 214 -28.06 42.07 -10.09
CA ALA A 214 -29.33 42.70 -9.78
C ALA A 214 -29.31 44.21 -10.12
N GLY A 215 -28.23 44.91 -9.77
CA GLY A 215 -28.06 46.33 -10.07
C GLY A 215 -28.01 46.65 -11.57
N SER A 216 -27.34 45.80 -12.36
CA SER A 216 -27.28 45.97 -13.82
C SER A 216 -28.64 45.73 -14.48
N LEU A 217 -29.40 44.71 -14.03
CA LEU A 217 -30.76 44.46 -14.52
C LEU A 217 -31.71 45.62 -14.21
N THR A 218 -31.65 46.19 -13.00
CA THR A 218 -32.45 47.38 -12.66
C THR A 218 -32.10 48.60 -13.53
N SER A 219 -30.82 48.76 -13.89
CA SER A 219 -30.37 49.88 -14.72
C SER A 219 -30.84 49.72 -16.16
N ILE A 220 -30.78 48.51 -16.71
CA ILE A 220 -31.27 48.22 -18.08
C ILE A 220 -32.78 48.46 -18.15
N ALA A 221 -33.54 47.99 -17.16
CA ALA A 221 -34.99 48.21 -17.09
C ALA A 221 -35.35 49.70 -17.00
N ALA A 222 -34.59 50.49 -16.24
CA ALA A 222 -34.82 51.94 -16.15
C ALA A 222 -34.58 52.65 -17.49
N VAL A 223 -33.51 52.28 -18.22
CA VAL A 223 -33.19 52.86 -19.52
C VAL A 223 -34.25 52.49 -20.56
N THR A 224 -34.72 51.24 -20.59
CA THR A 224 -35.75 50.80 -21.54
C THR A 224 -37.10 51.46 -21.25
N SER A 225 -37.50 51.58 -19.98
CA SER A 225 -38.71 52.31 -19.60
C SER A 225 -38.64 53.79 -19.96
N TRP A 226 -37.48 54.44 -19.81
CA TRP A 226 -37.31 55.85 -20.19
C TRP A 226 -37.37 56.07 -21.70
N LEU A 227 -36.76 55.17 -22.49
CA LEU A 227 -36.82 55.22 -23.95
C LEU A 227 -38.24 54.95 -24.48
N LEU A 228 -38.95 53.97 -23.93
CA LEU A 228 -40.34 53.66 -24.28
C LEU A 228 -41.30 54.79 -23.90
N GLY A 229 -41.11 55.40 -22.73
CA GLY A 229 -41.89 56.57 -22.30
C GLY A 229 -41.70 57.76 -23.23
N ARG A 230 -40.46 58.03 -23.67
CA ARG A 230 -40.17 59.08 -24.67
C ARG A 230 -40.82 58.80 -26.02
N ALA A 231 -40.77 57.56 -26.50
CA ALA A 231 -41.37 57.19 -27.78
C ALA A 231 -42.91 57.28 -27.78
N LEU A 232 -43.54 57.01 -26.64
CA LEU A 232 -44.99 57.16 -26.46
C LEU A 232 -45.42 58.63 -26.42
N TRP A 233 -44.61 59.50 -25.80
CA TRP A 233 -44.91 60.91 -25.68
C TRP A 233 -44.78 61.67 -27.00
N THR A 234 -43.91 61.23 -27.91
CA THR A 234 -43.77 61.79 -29.27
C THR A 234 -44.89 61.40 -30.24
N ARG A 235 -45.85 60.55 -29.82
CA ARG A 235 -46.97 60.07 -30.66
C ARG A 235 -48.34 60.66 -30.25
N LEU A 236 -48.37 61.55 -29.26
CA LEU A 236 -49.54 62.34 -28.83
C LEU A 236 -49.37 63.79 -29.32
#